data_AF-A0A6P7TKN9-F1
#
_entry.id   AF-A0A6P7TKN9-F1
#
_cell.length_a   1.000
_cell.length_b   1.000
_cell.length_c   1.000
_cell.angle_alpha   90.00
_cell.angle_beta   90.00
_cell.angle_gamma   90.00
#
_symmetry.space_group_name_H-M   'P 1'
#
loop_
_entity.id
_entity.type
_entity.pdbx_description
1 polymer ?
#
loop_
_entity_poly.entity_id
_entity_poly.type
_entity_poly.pdbx_seq_one_letter_code
_entity_poly.pdbx_strand_id
1 'polypeptide(L)'
;MLKTDGTVPQMSLFKHKRVKGWWPFAVKNENNDEYELTGKVEAELHLLSTEDAEKHPAGLGRNEPDPLEKPNRPDSSFIWFLNPLKSIRYILWHNYKWMILKIIIFILLVLVLALFFYSMPGYTVKKMMGA
;
A
#
# COMPACT_ATOMS: atom_id res chain seq x y z
N MET A 1 2.11 22.00 -20.83
CA MET A 1 1.89 20.62 -21.33
C MET A 1 3.24 20.07 -21.76
N LEU A 2 3.61 18.87 -21.31
CA LEU A 2 4.83 18.20 -21.79
C LEU A 2 4.64 17.96 -23.30
N LYS A 3 5.61 18.38 -24.11
CA LYS A 3 5.57 18.13 -25.55
C LYS A 3 5.91 16.65 -25.79
N THR A 4 5.21 16.02 -26.74
CA THR A 4 5.42 14.59 -27.09
C THR A 4 6.79 14.36 -27.75
N ASP A 5 7.51 15.43 -28.09
CA ASP A 5 8.79 15.43 -28.82
C ASP A 5 10.01 15.11 -27.92
N GLY A 6 9.81 14.61 -26.69
CA GLY A 6 10.88 14.36 -25.72
C GLY A 6 11.55 15.63 -25.16
N THR A 7 11.14 16.82 -25.59
CA THR A 7 11.69 18.09 -25.11
C THR A 7 11.00 18.56 -23.83
N VAL A 8 11.78 18.79 -22.78
CA VAL A 8 11.29 19.31 -21.51
C VAL A 8 11.12 20.83 -21.64
N PRO A 9 9.94 21.41 -21.28
CA PRO A 9 9.77 22.86 -21.26
C PRO A 9 10.76 23.48 -20.29
N GLN A 10 11.58 24.41 -20.77
CA GLN A 10 12.53 25.14 -19.95
C GLN A 10 11.94 26.51 -19.57
N MET A 11 12.27 26.97 -18.37
CA MET A 11 11.90 28.29 -17.91
C MET A 11 13.03 28.93 -17.11
N SER A 12 13.09 30.26 -17.13
CA SER A 12 14.12 31.02 -16.41
C SER A 12 13.59 31.49 -15.06
N LEU A 13 14.24 31.08 -13.98
CA LEU A 13 13.94 31.56 -12.61
C LEU A 13 14.26 33.05 -12.42
N PHE A 14 15.11 33.63 -13.27
CA PHE A 14 15.38 35.07 -13.26
C PHE A 14 14.19 35.89 -13.79
N LYS A 15 13.39 35.31 -14.69
CA LYS A 15 12.13 35.92 -15.16
C LYS A 15 10.99 35.66 -14.20
N HIS A 16 10.93 34.46 -13.64
CA HIS A 16 9.90 34.04 -12.68
C HIS A 16 10.56 33.63 -11.36
N LYS A 17 10.66 34.59 -10.43
CA LYS A 17 11.35 34.36 -9.15
C LYS A 17 10.69 33.31 -8.26
N ARG A 18 9.40 33.02 -8.43
CA ARG A 18 8.66 32.00 -7.66
C ARG A 18 7.87 31.10 -8.60
N VAL A 19 8.04 29.79 -8.46
CA VAL A 19 7.44 28.79 -9.34
C VAL A 19 7.05 27.58 -8.52
N LYS A 20 5.78 27.16 -8.63
CA LYS A 20 5.29 25.90 -8.07
C LYS A 20 4.84 24.99 -9.20
N GLY A 21 5.22 23.72 -9.16
CA GLY A 21 4.77 22.76 -10.15
C GLY A 21 5.37 21.37 -9.98
N TRP A 22 5.04 20.51 -10.95
CA TRP A 22 5.56 19.15 -11.02
C TRP A 22 6.85 19.12 -11.85
N TRP A 23 7.95 18.80 -11.20
CA TRP A 23 9.29 18.74 -11.80
C TRP A 23 9.63 17.29 -12.19
N PRO A 24 9.98 17.04 -13.46
CA PRO A 24 10.39 15.71 -13.92
C PRO A 24 11.78 15.35 -13.41
N PHE A 25 11.96 14.10 -12.98
CA PHE A 25 13.26 13.51 -12.67
C PHE A 25 13.64 12.55 -13.79
N ALA A 26 14.76 12.85 -14.45
CA ALA A 26 15.33 12.00 -15.48
C ALA A 26 16.63 11.38 -14.97
N VAL A 27 16.79 10.08 -15.19
CA VAL A 27 18.00 9.33 -14.89
C VAL A 27 18.68 8.97 -16.21
N LYS A 28 20.00 9.16 -16.27
CA LYS A 28 20.78 8.78 -17.45
C LYS A 28 20.94 7.24 -17.45
N ASN A 29 20.51 6.60 -18.53
CA ASN A 29 20.69 5.15 -18.70
C ASN A 29 22.15 4.85 -19.04
N GLU A 30 22.79 3.98 -18.26
CA GLU A 30 24.21 3.62 -18.41
C GLU A 30 24.53 2.95 -19.76
N ASN A 31 23.55 2.30 -20.39
CA ASN A 31 23.78 1.51 -21.61
C ASN A 31 23.58 2.31 -22.90
N ASN A 32 22.67 3.30 -22.91
CA ASN A 32 22.22 3.97 -24.13
C ASN A 32 22.48 5.48 -24.13
N ASP A 33 23.09 6.05 -23.08
CA ASP A 33 23.31 7.49 -22.88
C ASP A 33 22.03 8.37 -22.92
N GLU A 34 20.85 7.77 -23.05
CA GLU A 34 19.56 8.42 -23.07
C GLU A 34 19.05 8.74 -21.65
N TYR A 35 18.33 9.85 -21.51
CA TYR A 35 17.68 10.25 -20.27
C TYR A 35 16.27 9.66 -20.20
N GLU A 36 16.02 8.82 -19.21
CA GLU A 36 14.72 8.20 -18.95
C GLU A 36 13.99 8.91 -17.81
N LEU A 37 12.71 9.26 -18.02
CA LEU A 37 11.87 9.89 -17.00
C LEU A 37 11.45 8.87 -15.93
N THR A 38 12.06 8.92 -14.75
CA THR A 38 11.79 7.98 -13.64
C THR A 38 10.65 8.43 -12.73
N GLY A 39 10.35 9.74 -12.69
CA GLY A 39 9.31 10.25 -11.80
C GLY A 39 9.08 11.75 -11.90
N LYS A 40 8.17 12.24 -11.05
CA LYS A 40 7.86 13.67 -10.92
C LYS A 40 7.72 14.01 -9.44
N VAL A 41 8.24 15.16 -9.02
CA VAL A 41 8.04 15.69 -7.66
C VAL A 41 7.36 17.05 -7.77
N GLU A 42 6.35 17.27 -6.94
CA GLU A 42 5.80 18.61 -6.74
C GLU A 42 6.78 19.42 -5.90
N ALA A 43 7.34 20.48 -6.47
CA ALA A 43 8.27 21.35 -5.78
C ALA A 43 7.98 22.82 -6.08
N GLU A 44 8.31 23.65 -5.10
CA GLU A 44 8.20 25.09 -5.19
C GLU A 44 9.61 25.70 -5.09
N LEU A 45 10.02 26.44 -6.12
CA LEU A 45 11.34 27.06 -6.23
C LEU A 45 11.19 28.57 -6.09
N HIS A 46 11.99 29.16 -5.21
CA HIS A 46 12.05 30.60 -4.97
C HIS A 46 13.48 31.09 -5.14
N LEU A 47 13.68 32.10 -5.99
CA LEU A 47 14.93 32.79 -6.16
C LEU A 47 14.92 34.08 -5.33
N LEU A 48 15.69 34.08 -4.25
CA LEU A 48 15.81 35.18 -3.28
C LEU A 48 17.15 35.90 -3.44
N SER A 49 17.20 37.16 -3.00
CA SER A 49 18.46 37.87 -2.80
C SER A 49 19.15 37.34 -1.53
N THR A 50 20.45 37.57 -1.39
CA THR A 50 21.19 37.18 -0.19
C THR A 50 20.62 37.81 1.08
N GLU A 51 20.24 39.09 1.02
CA GLU A 51 19.65 39.82 2.15
C GLU A 51 18.29 39.25 2.58
N ASP A 52 17.46 38.85 1.61
CA ASP A 52 16.14 38.27 1.90
C ASP A 52 16.26 36.85 2.48
N ALA A 53 17.23 36.08 1.98
CA ALA A 53 17.51 34.73 2.46
C ALA A 53 18.08 34.73 3.90
N GLU A 54 18.87 35.73 4.27
CA GLU A 54 19.36 35.88 5.65
C GLU A 54 18.25 36.28 6.63
N LYS A 55 17.30 37.13 6.20
CA LYS A 55 16.15 37.52 7.02
C LYS A 55 15.15 36.38 7.24
N HIS A 56 14.98 35.52 6.24
CA HIS A 56 14.06 34.38 6.28
C HIS A 56 14.80 33.10 5.88
N PRO A 57 15.61 32.52 6.80
CA PRO A 57 16.35 31.31 6.48
C PRO A 57 15.39 30.13 6.25
N ALA A 58 15.77 29.21 5.37
CA ALA A 58 15.00 27.98 5.20
C ALA A 58 15.10 27.11 6.45
N GLY A 59 13.97 26.55 6.90
CA GLY A 59 13.94 25.63 8.03
C GLY A 59 14.65 24.31 7.71
N LEU A 60 15.25 23.67 8.71
CA LEU A 60 15.78 22.32 8.56
C LEU A 60 14.63 21.30 8.63
N GLY A 61 14.23 20.80 7.47
CA GLY A 61 13.17 19.81 7.32
C GLY A 61 11.79 20.39 7.62
N ARG A 62 11.38 20.32 8.88
CA ARG A 62 10.01 20.69 9.33
C ARG A 62 10.03 21.58 10.58
N ASN A 63 11.19 22.14 10.86
CA ASN A 63 11.38 23.17 11.86
C ASN A 63 11.10 24.53 11.23
N GLU A 64 10.76 25.52 12.06
CA GLU A 64 10.75 26.94 11.67
C GLU A 64 12.13 27.33 11.08
N PRO A 65 12.23 28.29 10.14
CA PRO A 65 11.28 29.36 9.81
C PRO A 65 10.27 29.11 8.67
N ASP A 66 10.21 27.90 8.09
CA ASP A 66 9.20 27.55 7.07
C ASP A 66 8.89 26.04 7.11
N PRO A 67 8.08 25.58 8.09
CA PRO A 67 7.88 24.16 8.31
C PRO A 67 6.95 23.54 7.26
N LEU A 68 7.45 22.52 6.56
CA LEU A 68 6.63 21.76 5.60
C LEU A 68 5.52 20.94 6.28
N GLU A 69 4.38 20.82 5.60
CA GLU A 69 3.21 20.04 6.02
C GLU A 69 3.52 18.55 6.22
N LYS A 70 2.69 17.84 7.02
CA LYS A 70 2.91 16.40 7.25
C LYS A 70 2.58 15.68 5.94
N PRO A 71 3.43 14.75 5.47
CA PRO A 71 3.06 13.94 4.33
C PRO A 71 1.75 13.23 4.66
N ASN A 72 0.85 13.14 3.69
CA ASN A 72 -0.39 12.40 3.83
C ASN A 72 -0.07 10.90 3.82
N ARG A 73 0.35 10.38 4.98
CA ARG A 73 0.70 8.98 5.17
C ARG A 73 -0.54 8.25 5.68
N PRO A 74 -1.01 7.17 5.02
CA PRO A 74 -2.03 6.34 5.61
C PRO A 74 -1.51 5.73 6.92
N ASP A 75 -2.31 5.78 7.97
CA ASP A 75 -2.00 5.23 9.31
C ASP A 75 -1.67 3.73 9.29
N SER A 76 -1.94 3.03 8.18
CA SER A 76 -1.65 1.60 8.01
C SER A 76 -0.17 1.23 8.03
N SER A 77 0.71 2.22 7.94
CA SER A 77 2.16 2.03 7.83
C SER A 77 2.87 1.55 9.10
N PHE A 78 2.17 1.52 10.24
CA PHE A 78 2.76 1.08 11.53
C PHE A 78 2.32 -0.30 12.00
N ILE A 79 1.50 -1.04 11.24
CA ILE A 79 1.09 -2.38 11.63
C ILE A 79 1.84 -3.46 10.85
N TRP A 80 3.17 -3.39 10.88
CA TRP A 80 4.04 -4.39 10.23
C TRP A 80 3.70 -5.83 10.64
N PHE A 81 3.15 -6.04 11.84
CA PHE A 81 2.68 -7.36 12.30
C PHE A 81 1.28 -7.78 11.79
N LEU A 82 0.32 -6.86 11.62
CA LEU A 82 -1.01 -7.22 11.10
C LEU A 82 -1.06 -7.25 9.58
N ASN A 83 -0.10 -6.63 8.90
CA ASN A 83 -0.05 -6.61 7.44
C ASN A 83 0.13 -8.03 6.84
N PRO A 84 1.04 -8.88 7.36
CA PRO A 84 1.14 -10.30 6.97
C PRO A 84 -0.18 -11.05 7.17
N LEU A 85 -0.87 -10.85 8.30
CA LEU A 85 -2.13 -11.53 8.60
C LEU A 85 -3.26 -11.10 7.66
N LYS A 86 -3.33 -9.81 7.29
CA LYS A 86 -4.28 -9.30 6.30
C LYS A 86 -4.03 -9.91 4.93
N SER A 87 -2.76 -10.00 4.50
CA SER A 87 -2.38 -10.62 3.24
C SER A 87 -2.68 -12.11 3.23
N ILE A 88 -2.33 -12.84 4.29
CA ILE A 88 -2.63 -14.28 4.43
C ILE A 88 -4.15 -14.51 4.41
N ARG A 89 -4.92 -13.73 5.17
CA ARG A 89 -6.39 -13.79 5.14
C ARG A 89 -6.94 -13.53 3.74
N TYR A 90 -6.44 -12.54 3.03
CA TYR A 90 -6.86 -12.23 1.67
C TYR A 90 -6.56 -13.37 0.70
N ILE A 91 -5.35 -13.93 0.74
CA ILE A 91 -4.92 -15.05 -0.10
C ILE A 91 -5.73 -16.32 0.20
N LEU A 92 -5.94 -16.63 1.49
CA LEU A 92 -6.75 -17.77 1.93
C LEU A 92 -8.20 -17.63 1.46
N TRP A 93 -8.80 -16.44 1.60
CA TRP A 93 -10.19 -16.22 1.22
C TRP A 93 -10.38 -16.18 -0.31
N HIS A 94 -9.41 -15.65 -1.05
CA HIS A 94 -9.49 -15.58 -2.51
C HIS A 94 -9.40 -16.98 -3.15
N ASN A 95 -8.43 -17.79 -2.73
CA ASN A 95 -8.14 -19.08 -3.37
C ASN A 95 -8.89 -20.26 -2.73
N TYR A 96 -9.08 -20.27 -1.41
CA TYR A 96 -9.52 -21.46 -0.67
C TYR A 96 -10.95 -21.39 -0.13
N LYS A 97 -11.75 -20.37 -0.48
CA LYS A 97 -13.14 -20.24 0.03
C LYS A 97 -13.98 -21.51 -0.12
N TRP A 98 -13.88 -22.18 -1.27
CA TRP A 98 -14.63 -23.40 -1.55
C TRP A 98 -14.07 -24.62 -0.84
N MET A 99 -12.75 -24.69 -0.64
CA MET A 99 -12.12 -25.77 0.12
C MET A 99 -12.50 -25.68 1.61
N ILE A 100 -12.43 -24.48 2.18
CA ILE A 100 -12.81 -24.22 3.58
C ILE A 100 -14.29 -24.58 3.81
N LEU A 101 -15.18 -24.19 2.90
CA LEU A 101 -16.61 -24.52 3.00
C LEU A 101 -16.86 -26.04 2.98
N LYS A 102 -16.19 -26.78 2.09
CA LYS A 102 -16.31 -28.25 2.03
C LYS A 102 -15.84 -28.93 3.31
N ILE A 103 -14.73 -28.46 3.89
CA ILE A 103 -14.21 -28.99 5.16
C ILE A 103 -15.21 -28.74 6.30
N ILE A 104 -15.80 -27.54 6.37
CA ILE A 104 -16.81 -27.22 7.39
C ILE A 104 -18.02 -28.14 7.28
N ILE A 105 -18.53 -28.38 6.07
CA ILE A 105 -19.66 -29.29 5.82
C ILE A 105 -19.29 -30.72 6.22
N PHE A 106 -18.09 -31.18 5.87
CA PHE A 106 -17.61 -32.52 6.21
C PHE A 106 -17.52 -32.72 7.73
N ILE A 107 -16.94 -31.75 8.45
CA ILE A 107 -16.85 -31.79 9.92
C ILE A 107 -18.25 -31.83 10.54
N LEU A 108 -19.19 -31.01 10.05
CA LEU A 108 -20.57 -31.02 10.53
C LEU A 108 -21.21 -32.40 10.35
N LEU A 109 -21.01 -33.03 9.18
CA LEU A 109 -21.55 -34.35 8.88
C LEU A 109 -20.99 -35.42 9.81
N VAL A 110 -19.67 -35.42 10.04
CA VAL A 110 -19.02 -36.33 10.99
C VAL A 110 -19.56 -36.13 12.41
N LEU A 111 -19.77 -34.88 12.83
CA LEU A 111 -20.30 -34.55 14.15
C LEU A 111 -21.74 -35.06 14.32
N VAL A 112 -22.57 -34.90 13.28
CA VAL A 112 -23.94 -35.46 13.25
C VAL A 112 -23.91 -36.99 13.37
N LEU A 113 -23.04 -37.67 12.62
CA LEU A 113 -22.90 -39.13 12.73
C LEU A 113 -22.44 -39.56 14.12
N ALA A 114 -21.45 -38.88 14.70
CA ALA A 114 -20.96 -39.18 16.04
C ALA A 114 -22.06 -39.01 17.10
N LEU A 115 -22.85 -37.93 17.03
CA LEU A 115 -23.99 -37.71 17.91
C LEU A 115 -25.10 -38.74 17.70
N PHE A 116 -25.34 -39.17 16.45
CA PHE A 116 -26.31 -40.21 16.13
C PHE A 116 -25.93 -41.54 16.79
N PHE A 117 -24.67 -41.99 16.66
CA PHE A 117 -24.20 -43.20 17.33
C PHE A 117 -24.20 -43.07 18.84
N TYR A 118 -23.84 -41.90 19.38
CA TYR A 118 -23.90 -41.65 20.82
C TYR A 118 -25.33 -41.68 21.38
N SER A 119 -26.30 -41.16 20.62
CA SER A 119 -27.71 -41.09 21.03
C SER A 119 -28.52 -42.35 20.71
N MET A 120 -27.94 -43.37 20.08
CA MET A 120 -28.61 -44.64 19.87
C MET A 120 -28.96 -45.31 21.22
N PRO A 121 -30.25 -45.55 21.52
CA PRO A 121 -30.61 -46.26 22.73
C PRO A 121 -30.14 -47.71 22.63
N GLY A 122 -29.50 -48.23 23.68
CA GLY A 122 -28.90 -49.57 23.68
C GLY A 122 -29.86 -50.72 23.31
N TYR A 123 -31.17 -50.48 23.36
CA TYR A 123 -32.20 -51.40 22.90
C TYR A 123 -32.23 -51.58 21.36
N THR A 124 -31.98 -50.51 20.59
CA THR A 124 -31.94 -50.58 19.11
C THR A 124 -30.75 -51.41 18.63
N VAL A 125 -29.61 -51.30 19.34
CA VAL A 125 -28.42 -52.12 19.08
C VAL A 125 -28.69 -53.58 19.42
N LYS A 126 -29.32 -53.88 20.57
CA LYS A 126 -29.74 -55.25 20.94
C LYS A 126 -30.66 -55.88 19.90
N LYS A 127 -31.68 -55.13 19.43
CA LYS A 127 -32.61 -55.59 18.40
C LYS A 127 -31.96 -55.82 17.02
N MET A 128 -30.93 -55.05 16.65
CA MET A 128 -30.15 -55.29 15.42
C MET A 128 -29.17 -56.46 15.54
N MET A 129 -28.65 -56.72 16.75
CA MET A 129 -27.74 -57.84 17.02
C MET A 129 -28.45 -59.18 17.29
N GLY A 130 -29.77 -59.24 17.15
CA GLY A 130 -30.54 -60.47 17.25
C GLY A 130 -30.65 -61.05 18.67
N ALA A 131 -30.58 -60.20 19.70
CA ALA A 131 -30.81 -60.56 21.09
C ALA A 131 -32.05 -59.86 21.66
#